data_AF-A0A2V9B5G5-F1
#
_entry.id   AF-A0A2V9B5G5-F1
#
_cell.length_a   1.000
_cell.length_b   1.000
_cell.length_c   1.000
_cell.angle_alpha   90.00
_cell.angle_beta   90.00
_cell.angle_gamma   90.00
#
_symmetry.space_group_name_H-M   'P 1'
#
loop_
_entity.id
_entity.type
_entity.pdbx_description
1 polymer ?
#
loop_
_entity_poly.entity_id
_entity_poly.type
_entity_poly.pdbx_seq_one_letter_code
_entity_poly.pdbx_strand_id
1 'polypeptide(L)'
;MFPGLDKEAGQQKAYAALSDDVLFDKQWVRVEVPPEDLPGYKSPRVVCARCGEGINFKREVLVHGRTLCRSCAGETYYQPL
;
A
#
# COMPACT_ATOMS: atom_id res chain seq x y z
N MET A 1 -20.11 28.97 10.15
CA MET A 1 -20.76 28.71 8.85
C MET A 1 -22.19 28.19 8.99
N PHE A 2 -22.52 27.29 9.94
CA PHE A 2 -23.89 26.77 10.12
C PHE A 2 -24.33 26.75 11.61
N PRO A 3 -24.68 27.91 12.20
CA PRO A 3 -24.98 28.00 13.64
C PRO A 3 -26.29 27.31 14.07
N GLY A 4 -27.15 26.92 13.13
CA GLY A 4 -28.42 26.23 13.40
C GLY A 4 -28.38 24.70 13.26
N LEU A 5 -27.21 24.12 13.01
CA LEU A 5 -27.01 22.67 12.96
C LEU A 5 -26.27 22.21 14.23
N ASP A 6 -26.49 20.95 14.62
CA ASP A 6 -25.62 20.32 15.61
C ASP A 6 -24.17 20.27 15.09
N LYS A 7 -23.25 19.94 15.99
CA LYS A 7 -21.82 19.98 15.71
C LYS A 7 -21.42 19.06 14.54
N GLU A 8 -21.94 17.84 14.49
CA GLU A 8 -21.54 16.84 13.48
C GLU A 8 -22.12 17.20 12.11
N ALA A 9 -23.41 17.52 12.06
CA ALA A 9 -24.08 17.95 10.83
C ALA A 9 -23.50 19.28 10.31
N GLY A 10 -23.20 20.22 11.21
CA GLY A 10 -22.55 21.47 10.88
C GLY A 10 -21.15 21.29 10.32
N GLN A 11 -20.37 20.35 10.87
CA GLN A 11 -19.02 20.05 10.41
C GLN A 11 -19.03 19.36 9.04
N GLN A 12 -19.89 18.35 8.83
CA GLN A 12 -20.04 17.69 7.53
C GLN A 12 -20.41 18.71 6.43
N LYS A 13 -21.36 19.60 6.72
CA LYS A 13 -21.80 20.63 5.78
C LYS A 13 -20.72 21.68 5.51
N ALA A 14 -19.87 21.99 6.50
CA ALA A 14 -18.72 22.86 6.32
C ALA A 14 -17.69 22.24 5.38
N TYR A 15 -17.28 20.99 5.61
CA TYR A 15 -16.31 20.33 4.73
C TYR A 15 -16.84 20.13 3.30
N ALA A 16 -18.14 19.91 3.12
CA ALA A 16 -18.74 19.82 1.79
C ALA A 16 -18.80 21.17 1.03
N ALA A 17 -18.72 22.30 1.75
CA ALA A 17 -18.89 23.64 1.16
C ALA A 17 -17.59 24.45 1.05
N LEU A 18 -16.57 24.12 1.83
CA LEU A 18 -15.26 24.78 1.75
C LEU A 18 -14.54 24.38 0.45
N SER A 19 -13.79 25.33 -0.12
CA SER A 19 -12.97 25.07 -1.31
C SER A 19 -11.76 24.21 -0.98
N ASP A 20 -11.22 23.52 -1.98
CA ASP A 20 -10.03 22.68 -1.85
C ASP A 20 -8.85 23.44 -1.22
N ASP A 21 -8.60 24.69 -1.61
CA ASP A 21 -7.46 25.47 -1.09
C ASP A 21 -7.62 25.91 0.39
N VAL A 22 -8.81 25.76 0.99
CA VAL A 22 -9.02 25.95 2.44
C VAL A 22 -8.90 24.61 3.18
N LEU A 23 -9.27 23.51 2.52
CA LEU A 23 -9.26 22.17 3.09
C LEU A 23 -7.88 21.51 3.02
N PHE A 24 -7.09 21.83 2.00
CA PHE A 24 -5.89 21.09 1.65
C PHE A 24 -4.76 22.03 1.24
N ASP A 25 -3.56 21.70 1.70
CA ASP A 25 -2.31 22.18 1.11
C ASP A 25 -1.76 21.15 0.12
N LYS A 26 -1.25 21.62 -1.02
CA LYS A 26 -0.67 20.76 -2.06
C LYS A 26 0.75 21.20 -2.41
N GLN A 27 1.61 20.22 -2.60
CA GLN A 27 3.01 20.43 -2.97
C GLN A 27 3.44 19.44 -4.04
N TRP A 28 4.19 19.92 -5.03
CA TRP A 28 4.85 19.05 -5.99
C TRP A 28 6.03 18.37 -5.33
N VAL A 29 6.06 17.04 -5.38
CA VAL A 29 7.14 16.22 -4.83
C VAL A 29 7.67 15.26 -5.88
N ARG A 30 8.92 14.85 -5.70
CA ARG A 30 9.51 13.72 -6.42
C ARG A 30 9.56 12.53 -5.47
N VAL A 31 9.02 11.39 -5.92
CA VAL A 31 9.07 10.13 -5.19
C VAL A 31 9.88 9.14 -6.01
N GLU A 32 10.76 8.39 -5.35
CA GLU A 32 11.40 7.23 -5.95
C GLU A 32 10.43 6.06 -5.89
N VAL A 33 9.96 5.62 -7.05
CA VAL A 33 9.06 4.47 -7.19
C VAL A 33 9.87 3.28 -7.68
N PRO A 34 9.96 2.18 -6.91
CA PRO A 34 10.62 0.96 -7.35
C PRO A 34 10.01 0.43 -8.67
N PRO A 35 10.80 -0.16 -9.57
CA PRO A 35 10.28 -0.70 -10.84
C PRO A 35 9.15 -1.70 -10.68
N GLU A 36 9.16 -2.50 -9.62
CA GLU A 36 8.14 -3.49 -9.28
C GLU A 36 6.77 -2.92 -8.93
N ASP A 37 6.71 -1.64 -8.55
CA ASP A 37 5.46 -0.92 -8.28
C ASP A 37 4.91 -0.20 -9.52
N LEU A 38 5.67 -0.16 -10.62
CA LEU A 38 5.25 0.46 -11.87
C LEU A 38 4.35 -0.47 -12.70
N PRO A 39 3.34 0.07 -13.40
CA PRO A 39 2.51 -0.72 -14.31
C PRO A 39 3.36 -1.33 -15.43
N GLY A 40 3.06 -2.58 -15.78
CA GLY A 40 3.77 -3.29 -16.84
C GLY A 40 5.13 -3.87 -16.43
N TYR A 41 5.47 -3.84 -15.13
CA TYR A 41 6.67 -4.49 -14.63
C TYR A 41 6.72 -5.98 -15.00
N LYS A 42 7.82 -6.40 -15.63
CA LYS A 42 8.10 -7.79 -15.96
C LYS A 42 9.24 -8.31 -15.07
N SER A 43 8.86 -9.01 -14.00
CA SER A 43 9.82 -9.68 -13.11
C SER A 43 10.41 -10.93 -13.77
N PRO A 44 11.67 -11.30 -13.46
CA PRO A 44 12.11 -12.68 -13.58
C PRO A 44 11.15 -13.63 -12.86
N ARG A 45 10.99 -14.84 -13.38
CA ARG A 45 10.23 -15.89 -12.69
C ARG A 45 11.08 -16.41 -11.54
N VAL A 46 10.73 -16.03 -10.33
CA VAL A 46 11.35 -16.53 -9.10
C VAL A 46 10.43 -17.57 -8.49
N VAL A 47 10.98 -18.67 -8.00
CA VAL A 47 10.23 -19.77 -7.37
C VAL A 47 10.69 -19.91 -5.93
N CYS A 48 9.74 -20.01 -5.00
CA CYS A 48 10.06 -20.22 -3.58
C CYS A 48 10.74 -21.58 -3.38
N ALA A 49 11.93 -21.58 -2.79
CA ALA A 49 12.70 -22.80 -2.53
C ALA A 49 12.06 -23.73 -1.48
N ARG A 50 11.01 -23.29 -0.77
CA ARG A 50 10.30 -24.09 0.25
C ARG A 50 8.95 -24.62 -0.24
N CYS A 51 8.08 -23.77 -0.78
CA CYS A 51 6.73 -24.19 -1.20
C CYS A 51 6.59 -24.45 -2.71
N GLY A 52 7.54 -24.03 -3.54
CA GLY A 52 7.48 -24.21 -5.00
C GLY A 52 6.57 -23.24 -5.75
N GLU A 53 5.91 -22.31 -5.05
CA GLU A 53 5.08 -21.29 -5.69
C GLU A 53 5.92 -20.21 -6.38
N GLY A 54 5.36 -19.62 -7.44
CA GLY A 54 5.94 -18.44 -8.09
C GLY A 54 5.86 -17.20 -7.21
N ILE A 55 6.96 -16.47 -7.10
CA ILE A 55 7.06 -15.19 -6.39
C ILE A 55 6.92 -14.07 -7.42
N ASN A 56 5.98 -13.16 -7.17
CA ASN A 56 5.71 -12.00 -8.03
C ASN A 56 6.22 -10.71 -7.39
N PHE A 57 6.43 -9.68 -8.22
CA PHE A 57 6.73 -8.31 -7.79
C PHE A 57 7.93 -8.19 -6.83
N LYS A 58 8.99 -8.97 -7.07
CA LYS A 58 10.20 -8.99 -6.24
C LYS A 58 9.94 -9.20 -4.73
N ARG A 59 8.93 -10.01 -4.39
CA ARG A 59 8.54 -10.27 -3.00
C ARG A 59 9.36 -11.39 -2.36
N GLU A 60 10.45 -11.81 -2.97
CA GLU A 60 11.33 -12.83 -2.42
C GLU A 60 12.14 -12.29 -1.24
N VAL A 61 12.40 -13.17 -0.28
CA VAL A 61 13.26 -12.92 0.88
C VAL A 61 14.40 -13.92 0.83
N LEU A 62 15.63 -13.43 0.98
CA LEU A 62 16.83 -14.27 1.04
C LEU A 62 17.07 -14.71 2.49
N VAL A 63 16.87 -16.00 2.77
CA VAL A 63 17.04 -16.59 4.12
C VAL A 63 18.05 -17.73 4.03
N HIS A 64 19.19 -17.58 4.69
CA HIS A 64 20.28 -18.57 4.68
C HIS A 64 20.65 -19.05 3.26
N GLY A 65 20.76 -18.12 2.30
CA GLY A 65 21.10 -18.43 0.91
C GLY A 65 19.97 -19.02 0.06
N ARG A 66 18.76 -19.15 0.62
CA ARG A 66 17.57 -19.63 -0.10
C ARG A 66 16.60 -18.51 -0.37
N THR A 67 16.10 -18.46 -1.60
CA THR A 67 15.06 -17.52 -2.02
C THR A 67 13.69 -18.06 -1.61
N LEU A 68 12.99 -17.37 -0.71
CA LEU A 68 11.70 -17.79 -0.14
C LEU A 68 10.61 -16.75 -0.41
N CYS A 69 9.35 -17.18 -0.47
CA CYS A 69 8.22 -16.25 -0.37
C CYS A 69 8.09 -15.72 1.07
N ARG A 70 7.49 -14.54 1.24
CA ARG A 70 7.29 -13.90 2.56
C ARG A 70 6.65 -14.83 3.60
N SER A 71 5.61 -15.57 3.22
CA SER A 71 4.97 -16.53 4.14
C SER A 71 5.94 -17.62 4.61
N CYS A 72 6.68 -18.23 3.67
CA CYS A 72 7.70 -19.25 3.99
C CYS A 72 8.89 -18.69 4.80
N ALA A 73 9.18 -17.40 4.67
CA ALA A 73 10.20 -16.67 5.41
C ALA A 73 9.74 -16.24 6.83
N GLY A 74 8.49 -16.50 7.20
CA GLY A 74 7.95 -16.22 8.54
C GLY A 74 7.05 -14.98 8.61
N GLU A 75 6.85 -14.26 7.51
CA GLU A 75 5.94 -13.11 7.43
C GLU A 75 4.50 -13.53 7.08
N THR A 76 4.07 -14.72 7.51
CA THR A 76 2.69 -15.15 7.29
C THR A 76 1.76 -14.37 8.20
N TYR A 77 0.67 -13.82 7.65
CA TYR A 77 -0.31 -13.03 8.41
C TYR A 77 -1.55 -13.83 8.83
N TYR A 78 -1.57 -15.13 8.55
CA TYR A 78 -2.67 -16.04 8.88
C TYR A 78 -2.13 -17.37 9.42
N GLN A 79 -2.97 -18.09 10.14
CA GLN A 79 -2.70 -19.44 10.61
C GLN A 79 -3.64 -20.45 9.93
N PRO A 80 -3.21 -21.71 9.73
CA PRO A 80 -4.11 -22.80 9.37
C PRO A 80 -5.19 -22.99 10.45
N LEU A 81 -6.36 -23.48 10.04
CA LEU A 81 -7.41 -23.93 10.96
C LEU A 81 -7.08 -25.31 11.55
#